data_AF-A0AAP0X4X0-F1
#
_entry.id   AF-A0AAP0X4X0-F1
#
_cell.length_a   1.000
_cell.length_b   1.000
_cell.length_c   1.000
_cell.angle_alpha   90.00
_cell.angle_beta   90.00
_cell.angle_gamma   90.00
#
_symmetry.space_group_name_H-M   'P 1'
#
loop_
_entity.id
_entity.type
_entity.pdbx_description
1 polymer ?
#
loop_
_entity_poly.entity_id
_entity_poly.type
_entity_poly.pdbx_seq_one_letter_code
_entity_poly.pdbx_strand_id
1 'polypeptide(L)'
;MGAAIPVVLVENSGRCNKNENDEKILPNGTAWIPNLIETITNVISNGSKAIVVDKKLIEGLNPNNRGKILIPFILAFQYFFVVKRIQRAIKDDIAKEDKPLWELRDRGLANREF
;
A
#
# COMPACT_ATOMS: atom_id res chain seq x y z
N MET A 1 -22.94 6.19 -9.71
CA MET A 1 -24.18 6.07 -8.92
C MET A 1 -24.07 4.80 -8.10
N GLY A 2 -24.14 4.88 -6.77
CA GLY A 2 -24.10 3.68 -5.93
C GLY A 2 -25.32 2.79 -6.19
N ALA A 3 -25.15 1.48 -6.14
CA ALA A 3 -26.27 0.55 -6.23
C ALA A 3 -27.23 0.78 -5.05
N ALA A 4 -28.54 0.81 -5.32
CA ALA A 4 -29.54 0.93 -4.26
C ALA A 4 -29.49 -0.32 -3.37
N ILE A 5 -29.31 -0.13 -2.07
CA ILE A 5 -29.28 -1.23 -1.09
C ILE A 5 -30.74 -1.60 -0.77
N PRO A 6 -31.18 -2.86 -0.98
CA PRO A 6 -32.55 -3.26 -0.69
C PRO A 6 -32.81 -3.25 0.82
N VAL A 7 -34.04 -2.91 1.21
CA VAL A 7 -34.48 -2.84 2.60
C VAL A 7 -35.61 -3.83 2.82
N VAL A 8 -35.55 -4.59 3.91
CA VAL A 8 -36.58 -5.55 4.32
C VAL A 8 -36.93 -5.31 5.78
N LEU A 9 -38.21 -5.41 6.11
CA LEU A 9 -38.72 -5.32 7.47
C LEU A 9 -38.84 -6.70 8.09
N VAL A 10 -38.51 -6.81 9.38
CA VAL A 10 -38.47 -8.08 10.11
C VAL A 10 -39.14 -7.88 11.47
N GLU A 11 -40.09 -8.76 11.80
CA GLU A 11 -40.74 -8.79 13.11
C GLU A 11 -40.46 -10.13 13.81
N ASN A 12 -39.44 -10.14 14.67
CA ASN A 12 -38.92 -11.35 15.28
C ASN A 12 -39.81 -11.93 16.39
N SER A 13 -40.75 -11.13 16.92
CA SER A 13 -41.62 -11.54 18.03
C SER A 13 -42.37 -12.84 17.73
N GLY A 14 -42.53 -13.69 18.74
CA GLY A 14 -43.42 -14.85 18.68
C GLY A 14 -44.91 -14.46 18.59
N ARG A 15 -45.23 -13.20 18.92
CA ARG A 15 -46.59 -12.63 18.82
C ARG A 15 -46.83 -11.90 17.49
N CYS A 16 -45.95 -12.08 16.51
CA CYS A 16 -46.15 -11.54 15.17
C CYS A 16 -47.47 -12.08 14.59
N ASN A 17 -48.26 -11.20 13.97
CA ASN A 17 -49.50 -11.58 13.32
C ASN A 17 -49.23 -12.60 12.22
N LYS A 18 -50.21 -13.47 11.97
CA LYS A 18 -50.10 -14.51 10.94
C LYS A 18 -51.26 -14.42 9.95
N ASN A 19 -51.01 -14.86 8.72
CA ASN A 19 -52.07 -15.04 7.72
C ASN A 19 -52.75 -16.42 7.86
N GLU A 20 -53.67 -16.73 6.93
CA GLU A 20 -54.40 -18.00 6.88
C GLU A 20 -53.49 -19.22 6.66
N ASN A 21 -52.29 -19.00 6.12
CA ASN A 21 -51.27 -20.04 5.87
C ASN A 21 -50.29 -20.19 7.06
N ASP A 22 -50.57 -19.57 8.20
CA ASP A 22 -49.69 -19.53 9.40
C ASP A 22 -48.33 -18.82 9.18
N GLU A 23 -48.21 -17.99 8.14
CA GLU A 23 -47.00 -17.22 7.87
C GLU A 23 -46.98 -15.91 8.65
N LYS A 24 -45.81 -15.51 9.17
CA LYS A 24 -45.65 -14.22 9.86
C LYS A 24 -45.79 -13.05 8.90
N ILE A 25 -46.76 -12.18 9.16
CA ILE A 25 -47.07 -11.01 8.32
C ILE A 25 -46.78 -9.68 9.02
N LEU A 26 -46.43 -8.69 8.20
CA LEU A 26 -46.29 -7.29 8.61
C LEU A 26 -47.65 -6.56 8.50
N PRO A 27 -47.77 -5.32 9.02
CA PRO A 27 -49.01 -4.54 8.92
C PRO A 27 -49.52 -4.28 7.50
N ASN A 28 -48.62 -4.37 6.50
CA ASN A 28 -48.96 -4.25 5.08
C ASN A 28 -49.41 -5.58 4.44
N GLY A 29 -49.52 -6.66 5.23
CA GLY A 29 -49.91 -8.00 4.76
C GLY A 29 -48.77 -8.85 4.17
N THR A 30 -47.55 -8.32 4.04
CA THR A 30 -46.41 -9.07 3.49
C THR A 30 -45.95 -10.17 4.45
N ALA A 31 -45.85 -11.41 3.97
CA ALA A 31 -45.16 -12.49 4.65
C ALA A 31 -43.65 -12.22 4.65
N TRP A 32 -43.12 -11.76 5.78
CA TRP A 32 -41.77 -11.17 5.79
C TRP A 32 -40.65 -12.20 5.68
N ILE A 33 -40.86 -13.43 6.13
CA ILE A 33 -39.86 -14.49 6.05
C ILE A 33 -39.59 -14.86 4.58
N PRO A 34 -40.60 -15.23 3.76
CA PRO A 34 -40.39 -15.43 2.32
C PRO A 34 -39.78 -14.21 1.62
N ASN A 35 -40.29 -13.01 1.91
CA ASN A 35 -39.78 -11.77 1.31
C ASN A 35 -38.29 -11.49 1.66
N LEU A 36 -37.87 -11.82 2.89
CA LEU A 36 -36.47 -11.73 3.30
C LEU A 36 -35.59 -12.70 2.51
N ILE A 37 -35.99 -13.96 2.41
CA ILE A 37 -35.24 -14.97 1.66
C ILE A 37 -35.17 -14.62 0.18
N GLU A 38 -36.29 -14.18 -0.41
CA GLU A 38 -36.33 -13.68 -1.78
C GLU A 38 -35.32 -12.54 -2.00
N THR A 39 -35.32 -11.55 -1.11
CA THR A 39 -34.38 -10.42 -1.18
C THR A 39 -32.93 -10.88 -1.07
N ILE A 40 -32.62 -11.81 -0.17
CA ILE A 40 -31.28 -12.41 -0.05
C ILE A 40 -30.88 -13.12 -1.35
N THR A 41 -31.77 -13.94 -1.93
CA THR A 41 -31.49 -14.65 -3.18
C THR A 41 -31.27 -13.71 -4.35
N ASN A 42 -32.00 -12.59 -4.40
CA ASN A 42 -31.82 -11.55 -5.40
C ASN A 42 -30.46 -10.86 -5.24
N VAL A 43 -30.03 -10.58 -4.01
CA VAL A 43 -28.71 -9.98 -3.74
C VAL A 43 -27.57 -10.95 -4.09
N ILE A 44 -27.70 -12.24 -3.76
CA ILE A 44 -26.67 -13.24 -4.09
C ILE A 44 -26.57 -13.45 -5.61
N SER A 45 -27.70 -13.42 -6.31
CA SER A 45 -27.78 -13.69 -7.76
C SER A 45 -27.56 -12.46 -8.64
N ASN A 46 -27.31 -11.27 -8.07
CA ASN A 46 -27.19 -10.02 -8.83
C ASN A 46 -25.89 -9.86 -9.66
N GLY A 47 -25.02 -10.88 -9.66
CA GLY A 47 -23.75 -10.86 -10.40
C GLY A 47 -22.63 -10.03 -9.76
N SER A 48 -22.86 -9.43 -8.58
CA SER A 48 -21.82 -8.74 -7.82
C SER A 48 -20.79 -9.73 -7.31
N LYS A 49 -19.52 -9.29 -7.21
CA LYS A 49 -18.47 -10.12 -6.63
C LYS A 49 -18.71 -10.30 -5.14
N ALA A 50 -18.74 -11.55 -4.70
CA ALA A 50 -18.74 -11.87 -3.28
C ALA A 50 -17.48 -11.33 -2.61
N ILE A 51 -17.60 -10.94 -1.34
CA ILE A 51 -16.47 -10.52 -0.53
C ILE A 51 -15.74 -11.78 -0.07
N VAL A 52 -14.58 -12.05 -0.68
CA VAL A 52 -13.67 -13.10 -0.23
C VAL A 52 -12.77 -12.51 0.84
N VAL A 53 -12.93 -12.97 2.08
CA VAL A 53 -12.10 -12.53 3.21
C VAL A 53 -10.80 -13.32 3.20
N ASP A 54 -9.74 -12.71 2.67
CA ASP A 54 -8.38 -13.24 2.71
C ASP A 54 -7.50 -12.46 3.71
N LYS A 55 -6.35 -13.03 4.08
CA LYS A 55 -5.38 -12.39 4.97
C LYS A 55 -4.97 -11.00 4.47
N LYS A 56 -4.96 -10.80 3.15
CA LYS A 56 -4.64 -9.54 2.48
C LYS A 56 -5.73 -8.46 2.68
N LEU A 57 -7.00 -8.84 2.71
CA LEU A 57 -8.12 -7.95 3.04
C LEU A 57 -8.08 -7.51 4.51
N ILE A 58 -7.72 -8.43 5.41
CA ILE A 58 -7.64 -8.17 6.85
C ILE A 58 -6.43 -7.28 7.21
N GLU A 59 -5.25 -7.65 6.74
CA GLU A 59 -4.00 -6.94 7.06
C GLU A 59 -3.84 -5.64 6.25
N GLY A 60 -4.66 -5.46 5.21
CA GLY A 60 -4.57 -4.35 4.29
C GLY A 60 -3.35 -4.44 3.36
N LEU A 61 -3.39 -3.68 2.26
CA LEU A 61 -2.22 -3.50 1.40
C LEU A 61 -1.15 -2.75 2.19
N ASN A 62 -0.13 -3.43 2.70
CA ASN A 62 0.99 -2.79 3.39
C ASN A 62 1.66 -1.74 2.47
N PRO A 63 1.42 -0.43 2.67
CA PRO A 63 1.91 0.60 1.77
C PRO A 63 3.44 0.72 1.87
N ASN A 64 4.02 0.29 2.98
CA ASN A 64 5.47 0.29 3.22
C ASN A 64 6.22 -0.69 2.30
N ASN A 65 5.56 -1.61 1.59
CA ASN A 65 6.22 -2.44 0.58
C ASN A 65 6.33 -1.78 -0.80
N ARG A 66 5.59 -0.70 -1.06
CA ARG A 66 5.70 0.02 -2.34
C ARG A 66 7.00 0.83 -2.35
N GLY A 67 7.92 0.46 -3.23
CA GLY A 67 9.18 1.17 -3.43
C GLY A 67 10.39 0.64 -2.64
N LYS A 68 10.21 -0.33 -1.73
CA LYS A 68 11.36 -0.97 -1.04
C LYS A 68 12.35 -1.62 -2.00
N ILE A 69 11.85 -2.18 -3.11
CA ILE A 69 12.71 -2.76 -4.15
C ILE A 69 13.62 -1.72 -4.81
N LEU A 70 13.25 -0.43 -4.78
CA LEU A 70 14.04 0.65 -5.38
C LEU A 70 15.20 1.11 -4.49
N ILE A 71 15.16 0.82 -3.18
CA ILE A 71 16.20 1.19 -2.22
C ILE A 71 17.61 0.74 -2.66
N PRO A 72 17.86 -0.54 -3.00
CA PRO A 72 19.19 -0.96 -3.44
C PRO A 72 19.65 -0.25 -4.71
N PHE A 73 18.74 0.04 -5.65
CA PHE A 73 19.08 0.76 -6.89
C PHE A 73 19.42 2.22 -6.64
N ILE A 74 18.67 2.90 -5.77
CA ILE A 74 18.94 4.29 -5.38
C ILE A 74 20.28 4.38 -4.65
N LEU A 75 20.57 3.44 -3.74
CA LEU A 75 21.85 3.38 -3.04
C LEU A 75 23.02 3.14 -4.00
N ALA A 76 22.87 2.21 -4.95
CA ALA A 76 23.89 1.98 -5.98
C ALA A 76 24.13 3.25 -6.81
N PHE A 77 23.07 3.94 -7.24
CA PHE A 77 23.19 5.19 -7.97
C PHE A 77 23.94 6.25 -7.17
N GLN A 78 23.59 6.46 -5.90
CA GLN A 78 24.29 7.41 -5.02
C GLN A 78 25.78 7.06 -4.88
N TYR A 79 26.12 5.79 -4.69
CA TYR A 79 27.51 5.36 -4.56
C TYR A 79 28.33 5.62 -5.84
N PHE A 80 27.83 5.19 -6.99
CA PHE A 80 28.59 5.29 -8.25
C PHE A 80 28.61 6.70 -8.85
N PHE A 81 27.53 7.46 -8.72
CA PHE A 81 27.41 8.75 -9.41
C PHE A 81 27.66 9.95 -8.51
N VAL A 82 27.50 9.82 -7.18
CA VAL A 82 27.79 10.91 -6.24
C VAL A 82 29.11 10.64 -5.53
N VAL A 83 29.21 9.56 -4.76
CA VAL A 83 30.39 9.30 -3.91
C VAL A 83 31.66 9.13 -4.75
N LYS A 84 31.64 8.30 -5.80
CA LYS A 84 32.82 8.10 -6.67
C LYS A 84 33.23 9.37 -7.41
N ARG A 85 32.28 10.22 -7.81
CA ARG A 85 32.59 11.50 -8.48
C ARG A 85 33.25 12.47 -7.52
N ILE A 86 32.74 12.61 -6.31
CA ILE A 86 33.34 13.45 -5.25
C ILE A 86 34.74 12.93 -4.90
N GLN A 87 34.90 11.62 -4.67
CA GLN A 87 36.21 11.03 -4.40
C GLN A 87 37.21 11.25 -5.52
N ARG A 88 36.76 11.22 -6.78
CA ARG A 88 37.62 11.53 -7.93
C ARG A 88 38.02 13.00 -7.96
N ALA A 89 37.08 13.92 -7.76
CA ALA A 89 37.37 15.34 -7.71
C ALA A 89 38.40 15.68 -6.62
N ILE A 90 38.22 15.12 -5.41
CA ILE A 90 39.19 15.30 -4.31
C ILE A 90 40.58 14.79 -4.70
N LYS A 91 40.67 13.63 -5.35
CA LYS A 91 41.97 13.09 -5.81
C LYS A 91 42.61 13.95 -6.90
N ASP A 92 41.81 14.45 -7.83
CA ASP A 92 42.27 15.32 -8.91
C ASP A 92 42.76 16.67 -8.35
N ASP A 93 42.13 17.19 -7.30
CA ASP A 93 42.55 18.40 -6.60
C ASP A 93 43.86 18.18 -5.83
N ILE A 94 43.97 17.09 -5.05
CA ILE A 94 45.23 16.70 -4.37
C ILE A 94 46.38 16.55 -5.38
N ALA A 95 46.11 16.06 -6.58
CA ALA A 95 47.15 15.90 -7.61
C ALA A 95 47.59 17.23 -8.25
N LYS A 96 46.74 18.27 -8.20
CA LYS A 96 47.02 19.61 -8.72
C LYS A 96 47.61 20.55 -7.67
N GLU A 97 47.45 20.24 -6.39
CA GLU A 97 48.11 21.00 -5.33
C GLU A 97 49.63 20.84 -5.42
N ASP A 98 50.33 21.97 -5.39
CA ASP A 98 51.78 21.97 -5.24
C ASP A 98 52.13 21.36 -3.89
N LYS A 99 53.00 20.35 -3.92
CA LYS A 99 53.43 19.66 -2.70
C LYS A 99 54.05 20.66 -1.75
N PRO A 100 53.60 20.72 -0.50
CA PRO A 100 54.14 21.69 0.45
C PRO A 100 55.63 21.44 0.68
N LEU A 101 56.37 22.50 0.96
CA LEU A 101 57.84 22.50 1.10
C LEU A 101 58.38 21.41 2.04
N TRP A 102 57.64 21.04 3.08
CA TRP A 102 58.02 19.96 4.00
C TRP A 102 57.98 18.57 3.33
N GLU A 103 57.01 18.30 2.44
CA GLU A 103 56.89 17.03 1.71
C GLU A 103 57.93 16.91 0.57
N LEU A 104 58.45 18.05 0.11
CA LEU A 104 59.57 18.12 -0.84
C LEU A 104 60.93 17.96 -0.14
N ARG A 105 61.05 18.50 1.09
CA ARG A 105 62.22 18.34 1.96
C ARG A 105 62.45 16.88 2.34
N ASP A 106 61.39 16.17 2.73
CA ASP A 106 61.48 14.75 3.11
C ASP A 106 61.84 13.82 1.93
N ARG A 107 61.55 14.25 0.69
CA ARG A 107 61.95 13.55 -0.55
C ARG A 107 63.33 13.93 -1.09
N GLY A 108 64.06 14.83 -0.41
CA GLY A 108 65.40 15.25 -0.83
C GLY A 108 65.44 16.11 -2.11
N LEU A 109 64.30 16.66 -2.55
CA LEU A 109 64.16 17.43 -3.79
C LEU A 109 64.22 18.95 -3.59
N ALA A 110 64.40 19.42 -2.35
CA ALA A 110 64.27 20.84 -1.99
C ALA A 110 65.42 21.77 -2.42
N ASN A 111 66.43 21.30 -3.17
CA ASN A 111 67.57 22.12 -3.58
C ASN A 111 67.81 22.05 -5.09
N ARG A 112 67.13 22.92 -5.85
CA ARG A 112 67.61 23.40 -7.16
C ARG A 112 67.27 24.89 -7.28
N GLU A 113 68.22 25.74 -6.88
CA GLU A 113 68.29 27.13 -7.31
C GLU A 113 69.32 27.24 -8.44
N PHE A 114 68.88 27.70 -9.61
CA PHE A 114 69.29 28.93 -10.31
C PHE A 114 68.36 29.16 -11.50
#